data_AF-A0A0W1DT23-F1
#
_entry.id   AF-A0A0W1DT23-F1
#
_cell.length_a   1.000
_cell.length_b   1.000
_cell.length_c   1.000
_cell.angle_alpha   90.00
_cell.angle_beta   90.00
_cell.angle_gamma   90.00
#
_symmetry.space_group_name_H-M   'P 1'
#
loop_
_entity.id
_entity.type
_entity.pdbx_description
1 polymer ?
#
loop_
_entity_poly.entity_id
_entity_poly.type
_entity_poly.pdbx_seq_one_letter_code
_entity_poly.pdbx_strand_id
1 'polypeptide(L)'
;MMSPALPAARWWLATLLFGIAVLVAGSALGFPETSHSAHPGYGAPVFAFEFVRGQQDLLAVFGPDSDPMQVARLAAMRTGNERDYLYMLLYAGFLASGLVAFARELRSRPLLAAAGLPVLAALADAYENWLLFDIQTAFTAGDYSPAMASLPWPVAVKFLLLALANVAIGLALAQVGRWGLLFGSLAIVATVPTVMGLVAPESFGWTLVAAIGGGWAVLLISAAIACWRALVRKRPFVDFGAPVPRPRVAAAAPAARKLFGRRRR
;
A
#
# COMPACT_ATOMS: atom_id res chain seq x y z
N MET A 1 13.65 -36.60 -5.48
CA MET A 1 13.96 -35.28 -6.07
C MET A 1 13.16 -34.23 -5.32
N MET A 2 13.82 -33.32 -4.59
CA MET A 2 13.12 -32.21 -3.93
C MET A 2 12.60 -31.25 -5.00
N SER A 3 11.29 -31.02 -5.01
CA SER A 3 10.69 -29.99 -5.87
C SER A 3 11.35 -28.65 -5.55
N PRO A 4 11.90 -27.91 -6.53
CA PRO A 4 12.54 -26.63 -6.26
C PRO A 4 11.56 -25.73 -5.52
N ALA A 5 11.99 -25.19 -4.38
CA ALA A 5 11.16 -24.33 -3.56
C ALA A 5 10.65 -23.14 -4.39
N LEU A 6 9.34 -22.89 -4.38
CA LEU A 6 8.71 -21.77 -5.08
C LEU A 6 9.21 -20.46 -4.47
N PRO A 7 10.07 -19.67 -5.14
CA PRO A 7 10.79 -18.56 -4.51
C PRO A 7 9.90 -17.45 -3.95
N ALA A 8 8.68 -17.30 -4.50
CA ALA A 8 7.69 -16.31 -4.08
C ALA A 8 6.81 -16.78 -2.90
N ALA A 9 6.73 -18.08 -2.60
CA ALA A 9 5.77 -18.62 -1.63
C ALA A 9 5.93 -18.02 -0.23
N ARG A 10 7.18 -17.84 0.24
CA ARG A 10 7.45 -17.20 1.53
C ARG A 10 7.00 -15.74 1.59
N TRP A 11 7.06 -15.02 0.47
CA TRP A 11 6.65 -13.62 0.40
C TRP A 11 5.13 -13.48 0.39
N TRP A 12 4.43 -14.38 -0.31
CA TRP A 12 2.98 -14.49 -0.21
C TRP A 12 2.51 -14.82 1.21
N LEU A 13 3.20 -15.72 1.91
CA LEU A 13 2.90 -16.01 3.31
C LEU A 13 3.12 -14.79 4.20
N ALA A 14 4.25 -14.09 4.04
CA ALA A 14 4.51 -12.85 4.77
C ALA A 14 3.41 -11.80 4.50
N THR A 15 3.01 -11.63 3.24
CA THR A 15 1.93 -10.73 2.82
C THR A 15 0.63 -11.08 3.53
N LEU A 16 0.26 -12.37 3.56
CA LEU A 16 -0.96 -12.82 4.22
C LEU A 16 -0.92 -12.56 5.74
N LEU A 17 0.19 -12.89 6.40
CA LEU A 17 0.34 -12.68 7.84
C LEU A 17 0.31 -11.20 8.23
N PHE A 18 1.06 -10.35 7.51
CA PHE A 18 1.02 -8.91 7.73
C PHE A 18 -0.36 -8.33 7.42
N GLY A 19 -1.03 -8.76 6.35
CA GLY A 19 -2.38 -8.30 6.02
C GLY A 19 -3.41 -8.65 7.09
N ILE A 20 -3.33 -9.85 7.68
CA ILE A 20 -4.16 -10.20 8.85
C ILE A 20 -3.81 -9.32 10.05
N ALA A 21 -2.51 -9.11 10.31
CA ALA A 21 -2.06 -8.24 11.40
C ALA A 21 -2.54 -6.80 11.23
N VAL A 22 -2.56 -6.26 10.01
CA VAL A 22 -3.11 -4.94 9.68
C VAL A 22 -4.60 -4.87 10.04
N LEU A 23 -5.41 -5.87 9.67
CA LEU A 23 -6.83 -5.89 10.01
C LEU A 23 -7.08 -5.91 11.52
N VAL A 24 -6.30 -6.71 12.26
CA VAL A 24 -6.41 -6.83 13.72
C VAL A 24 -5.91 -5.56 14.42
N ALA A 25 -4.77 -5.01 14.00
CA ALA A 25 -4.23 -3.79 14.59
C ALA A 25 -5.11 -2.58 14.27
N GLY A 26 -5.61 -2.48 13.03
CA GLY A 26 -6.48 -1.39 12.58
C GLY A 26 -7.77 -1.27 13.40
N SER A 27 -8.39 -2.40 13.77
CA SER A 27 -9.58 -2.38 14.63
C SER A 27 -9.27 -2.02 16.10
N ALA A 28 -8.01 -2.03 16.49
CA ALA A 28 -7.54 -1.74 17.86
C ALA A 28 -6.85 -0.37 18.01
N LEU A 29 -6.85 0.48 16.97
CA LEU A 29 -6.18 1.79 17.01
C LEU A 29 -6.75 2.71 18.09
N GLY A 30 -8.06 2.70 18.34
CA GLY A 30 -8.66 3.47 19.45
C GLY A 30 -8.72 4.98 19.21
N PHE A 31 -8.77 5.41 17.95
CA PHE A 31 -9.11 6.78 17.57
C PHE A 31 -10.52 7.18 18.06
N PRO A 32 -10.81 8.49 18.23
CA PRO A 32 -12.14 8.93 18.60
C PRO A 32 -13.16 8.57 17.51
N GLU A 33 -14.33 8.10 17.93
CA GLU A 33 -15.41 7.71 17.03
C GLU A 33 -16.18 8.91 16.46
N THR A 34 -16.14 10.06 17.16
CA THR A 34 -16.85 11.28 16.78
C THR A 34 -15.96 12.51 16.92
N SER A 35 -16.16 13.48 16.04
CA SER A 35 -15.63 14.85 16.16
C SER A 35 -16.63 15.73 16.92
N HIS A 36 -16.24 16.96 17.28
CA HIS A 36 -17.17 17.94 17.84
C HIS A 36 -18.17 18.46 16.80
N SER A 37 -17.65 19.02 15.70
CA SER A 37 -18.43 19.62 14.61
C SER A 37 -17.73 19.56 13.25
N ALA A 38 -16.70 18.73 13.09
CA ALA A 38 -16.00 18.58 11.81
C ALA A 38 -16.95 18.11 10.70
N HIS A 39 -16.73 18.60 9.47
CA HIS A 39 -17.58 18.31 8.34
C HIS A 39 -17.64 16.78 8.06
N PRO A 40 -18.82 16.18 7.85
CA PRO A 40 -18.94 14.72 7.73
C PRO A 40 -18.20 14.13 6.53
N GLY A 41 -17.91 14.92 5.49
CA GLY A 41 -17.18 14.44 4.32
C GLY A 41 -15.69 14.14 4.56
N TYR A 42 -15.12 14.54 5.72
CA TYR A 42 -13.81 14.02 6.17
C TYR A 42 -13.88 12.52 6.50
N GLY A 43 -15.04 12.00 6.90
CA GLY A 43 -15.20 10.63 7.39
C GLY A 43 -14.80 10.50 8.86
N ALA A 44 -13.79 9.66 9.14
CA ALA A 44 -13.34 9.44 10.51
C ALA A 44 -12.67 10.71 11.10
N PRO A 45 -12.80 10.97 12.41
CA PRO A 45 -12.22 12.16 13.04
C PRO A 45 -10.70 12.28 12.90
N VAL A 46 -9.98 11.16 12.76
CA VAL A 46 -8.54 11.18 12.46
C VAL A 46 -8.27 11.91 11.15
N PHE A 47 -8.99 11.63 10.06
CA PHE A 47 -8.80 12.35 8.79
C PHE A 47 -9.14 13.83 8.92
N ALA A 48 -10.18 14.19 9.67
CA ALA A 48 -10.48 15.60 9.93
C ALA A 48 -9.30 16.29 10.63
N PHE A 49 -8.58 15.57 11.51
CA PHE A 49 -7.38 16.06 12.16
C PHE A 49 -6.17 16.16 11.21
N GLU A 50 -5.96 15.17 10.33
CA GLU A 50 -4.87 15.18 9.35
C GLU A 50 -4.96 16.37 8.38
N PHE A 51 -6.16 16.88 8.12
CA PHE A 51 -6.41 17.98 7.18
C PHE A 51 -6.65 19.35 7.82
N VAL A 52 -6.38 19.52 9.12
CA VAL A 52 -6.55 20.84 9.78
C VAL A 52 -5.65 21.90 9.17
N ARG A 53 -6.20 23.11 8.99
CA ARG A 53 -5.50 24.28 8.46
C ARG A 53 -5.41 25.41 9.48
N GLY A 54 -6.18 25.33 10.57
CA GLY A 54 -6.23 26.38 11.58
C GLY A 54 -6.88 25.96 12.89
N GLN A 55 -6.90 26.91 13.84
CA GLN A 55 -7.53 26.72 15.14
C GLN A 55 -9.03 26.39 15.05
N GLN A 56 -9.75 26.96 14.08
CA GLN A 56 -11.16 26.66 13.88
C GLN A 56 -11.39 25.19 13.53
N ASP A 57 -10.51 24.58 12.72
CA ASP A 57 -10.60 23.16 12.40
C ASP A 57 -10.29 22.29 13.62
N LEU A 58 -9.30 22.68 14.44
CA LEU A 58 -9.00 21.98 15.69
C LEU A 58 -10.18 22.01 16.67
N LEU A 59 -10.87 23.15 16.78
CA LEU A 59 -12.09 23.26 17.58
C LEU A 59 -13.22 22.41 16.99
N ALA A 60 -13.30 22.28 15.66
CA ALA A 60 -14.28 21.40 15.02
C ALA A 60 -13.97 19.91 15.25
N VAL A 61 -12.70 19.53 15.36
CA VAL A 61 -12.30 18.15 15.66
C VAL A 61 -12.50 17.84 17.15
N PHE A 62 -11.89 18.63 18.04
CA PHE A 62 -11.79 18.32 19.47
C PHE A 62 -12.88 18.95 20.32
N GLY A 63 -13.38 20.13 19.93
CA GLY A 63 -14.31 20.94 20.70
C GLY A 63 -13.63 22.11 21.43
N PRO A 64 -14.39 23.14 21.85
CA PRO A 64 -13.91 24.19 22.73
C PRO A 64 -13.67 23.68 24.15
N ASP A 65 -12.98 24.46 24.99
CA ASP A 65 -12.68 24.08 26.39
C ASP A 65 -13.92 23.89 27.26
N SER A 66 -15.06 24.44 26.83
CA SER A 66 -16.37 24.24 27.45
C SER A 66 -17.03 22.92 27.08
N ASP A 67 -16.51 22.17 26.11
CA ASP A 67 -17.05 20.87 25.71
C ASP A 67 -16.55 19.77 26.67
N PRO A 68 -17.45 19.11 27.43
CA PRO A 68 -17.05 18.04 28.35
C PRO A 68 -16.37 16.84 27.68
N MET A 69 -16.52 16.68 26.36
CA MET A 69 -15.90 15.57 25.59
C MET A 69 -14.53 15.92 25.01
N GLN A 70 -14.08 17.18 25.11
CA GLN A 70 -12.81 17.63 24.51
C GLN A 70 -11.62 16.80 25.01
N VAL A 71 -11.49 16.64 26.33
CA VAL A 71 -10.40 15.87 26.96
C VAL A 71 -10.41 14.41 26.50
N ALA A 72 -11.59 13.79 26.41
CA ALA A 72 -11.73 12.40 25.96
C ALA A 72 -11.32 12.24 24.48
N ARG A 73 -11.73 13.16 23.59
CA ARG A 73 -11.34 13.14 22.18
C ARG A 73 -9.83 13.34 22.00
N LEU A 74 -9.23 14.28 22.72
CA LEU A 74 -7.78 14.50 22.71
C LEU A 74 -7.01 13.26 23.16
N ALA A 75 -7.42 12.65 24.27
CA ALA A 75 -6.78 11.44 24.81
C ALA A 75 -6.91 10.24 23.86
N ALA A 76 -8.10 10.04 23.25
CA ALA A 76 -8.31 9.01 22.25
C ALA A 76 -7.47 9.24 20.99
N MET A 77 -7.40 10.48 20.51
CA MET A 77 -6.59 10.82 19.34
C MET A 77 -5.11 10.57 19.59
N ARG A 78 -4.61 10.95 20.77
CA ARG A 78 -3.23 10.67 21.18
C ARG A 78 -2.97 9.16 21.23
N THR A 79 -3.86 8.40 21.86
CA THR A 79 -3.75 6.93 21.96
C THR A 79 -3.72 6.28 20.57
N GLY A 80 -4.58 6.76 19.66
CA GLY A 80 -4.60 6.35 18.26
C GLY A 80 -3.26 6.57 17.58
N ASN A 81 -2.75 7.81 17.60
CA ASN A 81 -1.46 8.16 16.99
C ASN A 81 -0.28 7.35 17.57
N GLU A 82 -0.30 7.04 18.86
CA GLU A 82 0.76 6.24 19.51
C GLU A 82 0.76 4.80 18.99
N ARG A 83 -0.42 4.19 18.86
CA ARG A 83 -0.59 2.82 18.33
C ARG A 83 -0.35 2.74 16.83
N ASP A 84 -0.62 3.84 16.13
CA ASP A 84 -0.51 3.90 14.68
C ASP A 84 0.92 3.70 14.17
N TYR A 85 1.96 4.00 14.95
CA TYR A 85 3.35 3.63 14.60
C TYR A 85 3.53 2.12 14.37
N LEU A 86 2.88 1.27 15.18
CA LEU A 86 2.91 -0.17 14.94
C LEU A 86 2.13 -0.51 13.67
N TYR A 87 0.97 0.10 13.48
CA TYR A 87 0.15 -0.09 12.28
C TYR A 87 0.91 0.30 11.00
N MET A 88 1.69 1.38 11.02
CA MET A 88 2.59 1.79 9.93
C MET A 88 3.58 0.71 9.54
N LEU A 89 4.24 0.09 10.52
CA LEU A 89 5.17 -1.01 10.26
C LEU A 89 4.46 -2.23 9.67
N LEU A 90 3.27 -2.54 10.17
CA LEU A 90 2.47 -3.66 9.71
C LEU A 90 1.98 -3.46 8.27
N TYR A 91 1.42 -2.28 7.93
CA TYR A 91 0.94 -2.04 6.58
C TYR A 91 2.10 -1.89 5.58
N ALA A 92 3.22 -1.29 5.99
CA ALA A 92 4.41 -1.21 5.13
C ALA A 92 4.93 -2.62 4.82
N GLY A 93 5.00 -3.49 5.84
CA GLY A 93 5.34 -4.90 5.69
C GLY A 93 4.38 -5.65 4.77
N PHE A 94 3.07 -5.45 4.94
CA PHE A 94 2.03 -6.04 4.10
C PHE A 94 2.22 -5.68 2.62
N LEU A 95 2.27 -4.38 2.30
CA LEU A 95 2.36 -3.91 0.92
C LEU A 95 3.71 -4.24 0.27
N ALA A 96 4.81 -4.04 1.00
CA ALA A 96 6.15 -4.30 0.48
C ALA A 96 6.34 -5.80 0.20
N SER A 97 5.92 -6.68 1.12
CA SER A 97 6.02 -8.13 0.90
C SER A 97 5.16 -8.60 -0.28
N GLY A 98 3.97 -8.01 -0.47
CA GLY A 98 3.11 -8.28 -1.62
C GLY A 98 3.74 -7.87 -2.95
N LEU A 99 4.32 -6.67 -3.01
CA LEU A 99 5.04 -6.18 -4.19
C LEU A 99 6.29 -7.02 -4.48
N VAL A 100 7.04 -7.43 -3.46
CA VAL A 100 8.15 -8.37 -3.61
C VAL A 100 7.65 -9.72 -4.13
N ALA A 101 6.52 -10.24 -3.62
CA ALA A 101 5.95 -11.50 -4.09
C ALA A 101 5.61 -11.43 -5.58
N PHE A 102 4.92 -10.36 -6.01
CA PHE A 102 4.66 -10.11 -7.44
C PHE A 102 5.93 -9.93 -8.27
N ALA A 103 6.92 -9.17 -7.78
CA ALA A 103 8.18 -8.96 -8.46
C ALA A 103 8.93 -10.28 -8.72
N ARG A 104 8.88 -11.22 -7.77
CA ARG A 104 9.47 -12.55 -7.91
C ARG A 104 8.68 -13.43 -8.87
N GLU A 105 7.35 -13.37 -8.78
CA GLU A 105 6.46 -14.16 -9.61
C GLU A 105 6.55 -13.73 -11.10
N LEU A 106 6.48 -12.42 -11.35
CA LEU A 106 6.52 -11.81 -12.68
C LEU A 106 7.94 -11.52 -13.18
N ARG A 107 8.96 -11.78 -12.36
CA ARG A 107 10.38 -11.46 -12.64
C ARG A 107 10.60 -9.99 -13.02
N SER A 108 9.87 -9.08 -12.39
CA SER A 108 9.83 -7.66 -12.71
C SER A 108 10.68 -6.85 -11.72
N ARG A 109 11.78 -6.25 -12.20
CA ARG A 109 12.62 -5.34 -11.39
C ARG A 109 11.89 -4.04 -10.99
N PRO A 110 11.06 -3.41 -11.86
CA PRO A 110 10.28 -2.25 -11.46
C PRO A 110 9.36 -2.51 -10.26
N LEU A 111 8.72 -3.68 -10.19
CA LEU A 111 7.88 -4.04 -9.03
C LEU A 111 8.71 -4.22 -7.75
N LEU A 112 9.95 -4.69 -7.87
CA LEU A 112 10.86 -4.76 -6.73
C LEU A 112 11.23 -3.37 -6.21
N ALA A 113 11.49 -2.42 -7.11
CA ALA A 113 11.72 -1.03 -6.73
C ALA A 113 10.46 -0.38 -6.11
N ALA A 114 9.28 -0.69 -6.65
CA ALA A 114 8.00 -0.21 -6.13
C ALA A 114 7.73 -0.67 -4.69
N ALA A 115 8.35 -1.75 -4.21
CA ALA A 115 8.26 -2.17 -2.81
C ALA A 115 8.82 -1.14 -1.82
N GLY A 116 9.60 -0.15 -2.28
CA GLY A 116 10.02 1.00 -1.48
C GLY A 116 8.92 2.04 -1.23
N LEU A 117 7.90 2.13 -2.08
CA LEU A 117 6.79 3.09 -1.95
C LEU A 117 6.06 3.00 -0.59
N PRO A 118 5.60 1.82 -0.13
CA PRO A 118 4.94 1.72 1.17
C PRO A 118 5.86 2.00 2.36
N VAL A 119 7.17 1.78 2.22
CA VAL A 119 8.15 2.15 3.26
C VAL A 119 8.27 3.67 3.35
N LEU A 120 8.37 4.36 2.21
CA LEU A 120 8.37 5.82 2.18
C LEU A 120 7.05 6.41 2.68
N ALA A 121 5.92 5.77 2.38
CA ALA A 121 4.61 6.18 2.90
C ALA A 121 4.59 6.12 4.43
N ALA A 122 5.05 5.01 5.03
CA ALA A 122 5.14 4.87 6.49
C ALA A 122 6.09 5.86 7.14
N LEU A 123 7.16 6.28 6.46
CA LEU A 123 8.04 7.35 6.96
C LEU A 123 7.36 8.72 6.93
N ALA A 124 6.59 9.02 5.88
CA ALA A 124 5.80 10.25 5.82
C ALA A 124 4.71 10.27 6.89
N ASP A 125 4.01 9.15 7.08
CA ASP A 125 3.01 8.93 8.12
C ASP A 125 3.59 9.06 9.53
N ALA A 126 4.80 8.53 9.76
CA ALA A 126 5.52 8.68 11.03
C ALA A 126 5.88 10.15 11.33
N TYR A 127 6.28 10.90 10.29
CA TYR A 127 6.57 12.34 10.41
C TYR A 127 5.30 13.15 10.65
N GLU A 128 4.20 12.80 10.00
CA GLU A 128 2.89 13.36 10.28
C GLU A 128 2.47 13.12 11.73
N ASN A 129 2.51 11.89 12.23
CA ASN A 129 2.10 11.63 13.63
C ASN A 129 2.92 12.43 14.63
N TRP A 130 4.21 12.63 14.33
CA TRP A 130 5.05 13.53 15.12
C TRP A 130 4.52 14.97 15.12
N LEU A 131 4.13 15.53 13.96
CA LEU A 131 3.48 16.84 13.86
C LEU A 131 2.13 16.87 14.58
N LEU A 132 1.33 15.81 14.48
CA LEU A 132 0.05 15.70 15.16
C LEU A 132 0.20 15.76 16.69
N PHE A 133 1.22 15.08 17.27
CA PHE A 133 1.51 15.20 18.70
C PHE A 133 1.92 16.61 19.12
N ASP A 134 2.71 17.28 18.28
CA ASP A 134 3.11 18.66 18.53
C ASP A 134 1.88 19.58 18.52
N ILE A 135 1.00 19.44 17.53
CA ILE A 135 -0.27 20.18 17.44
C ILE A 135 -1.19 19.90 18.63
N GLN A 136 -1.30 18.66 19.09
CA GLN A 136 -2.10 18.31 20.28
C GLN A 136 -1.54 18.93 21.56
N THR A 137 -0.22 19.00 21.69
CA THR A 137 0.44 19.62 22.85
C THR A 137 0.24 21.13 22.81
N ALA A 138 0.48 21.74 21.64
CA ALA A 138 0.21 23.15 21.34
C ALA A 138 -1.26 23.55 21.53
N PHE A 139 -2.21 22.64 21.29
CA PHE A 139 -3.64 22.90 21.46
C PHE A 139 -4.01 23.35 22.87
N THR A 140 -3.32 22.81 23.87
CA THR A 140 -3.50 23.23 25.26
C THR A 140 -2.80 24.56 25.59
N ALA A 141 -1.85 25.00 24.76
CA ALA A 141 -1.02 26.18 24.98
C ALA A 141 -1.39 27.40 24.10
N GLY A 142 -2.10 27.21 22.99
CA GLY A 142 -2.55 28.27 22.09
C GLY A 142 -1.56 28.71 21.00
N ASP A 143 -0.49 27.96 20.72
CA ASP A 143 0.56 28.33 19.74
C ASP A 143 0.80 27.26 18.68
N TYR A 144 0.37 27.49 17.43
CA TYR A 144 0.15 26.43 16.43
C TYR A 144 0.99 26.51 15.15
N SER A 145 1.83 27.53 15.00
CA SER A 145 2.21 28.00 13.66
C SER A 145 3.08 27.03 12.82
N PRO A 146 4.15 26.40 13.34
CA PRO A 146 5.07 25.65 12.48
C PRO A 146 4.58 24.25 12.08
N ALA A 147 4.01 23.51 13.02
CA ALA A 147 3.57 22.13 12.78
C ALA A 147 2.33 22.07 11.89
N MET A 148 1.34 22.94 12.11
CA MET A 148 0.16 23.01 11.24
C MET A 148 0.52 23.43 9.82
N ALA A 149 1.46 24.36 9.63
CA ALA A 149 1.90 24.76 8.30
C ALA A 149 2.60 23.62 7.54
N SER A 150 3.23 22.70 8.27
CA SER A 150 3.95 21.57 7.71
C SER A 150 3.06 20.36 7.44
N LEU A 151 1.98 20.18 8.21
CA LEU A 151 1.11 18.99 8.20
C LEU A 151 0.58 18.57 6.82
N PRO A 152 0.14 19.47 5.92
CA PRO A 152 -0.40 19.06 4.62
C PRO A 152 0.58 18.27 3.75
N TRP A 153 1.89 18.48 3.92
CA TRP A 153 2.92 17.85 3.09
C TRP A 153 3.07 16.34 3.34
N PRO A 154 3.37 15.86 4.55
CA PRO A 154 3.46 14.42 4.80
C PRO A 154 2.13 13.70 4.57
N VAL A 155 1.00 14.32 4.88
CA VAL A 155 -0.35 13.77 4.58
C VAL A 155 -0.51 13.53 3.08
N ALA A 156 -0.21 14.53 2.25
CA ALA A 156 -0.27 14.37 0.80
C ALA A 156 0.72 13.30 0.30
N VAL A 157 1.95 13.32 0.80
CA VAL A 157 2.99 12.36 0.42
C VAL A 157 2.59 10.93 0.76
N LYS A 158 2.09 10.63 1.97
CA LYS A 158 1.69 9.28 2.36
C LYS A 158 0.58 8.75 1.45
N PHE A 159 -0.47 9.53 1.21
CA PHE A 159 -1.60 9.07 0.41
C PHE A 159 -1.25 8.88 -1.06
N LEU A 160 -0.43 9.77 -1.64
CA LEU A 160 0.06 9.61 -3.01
C LEU A 160 0.96 8.37 -3.16
N LEU A 161 1.84 8.11 -2.19
CA LEU A 161 2.68 6.92 -2.20
C LEU A 161 1.87 5.62 -2.06
N LEU A 162 0.86 5.60 -1.18
CA LEU A 162 -0.06 4.47 -1.04
C LEU A 162 -0.89 4.25 -2.31
N ALA A 163 -1.36 5.32 -2.95
CA ALA A 163 -2.04 5.25 -4.25
C ALA A 163 -1.12 4.67 -5.34
N LEU A 164 0.13 5.12 -5.43
CA LEU A 164 1.11 4.58 -6.38
C LEU A 164 1.43 3.11 -6.10
N ALA A 165 1.49 2.69 -4.83
CA ALA A 165 1.63 1.29 -4.47
C ALA A 165 0.42 0.45 -4.94
N ASN A 166 -0.80 0.96 -4.78
CA ASN A 166 -2.01 0.32 -5.32
C ASN A 166 -2.01 0.25 -6.85
N VAL A 167 -1.51 1.27 -7.54
CA VAL A 167 -1.32 1.22 -9.00
C VAL A 167 -0.32 0.12 -9.38
N ALA A 168 0.82 0.03 -8.69
CA ALA A 168 1.81 -1.02 -8.96
C ALA A 168 1.24 -2.43 -8.72
N ILE A 169 0.47 -2.63 -7.64
CA ILE A 169 -0.25 -3.87 -7.35
C ILE A 169 -1.27 -4.17 -8.46
N GLY A 170 -2.06 -3.18 -8.88
CA GLY A 170 -3.07 -3.34 -9.93
C GLY A 170 -2.45 -3.70 -11.28
N LEU A 171 -1.36 -3.05 -11.67
CA LEU A 171 -0.60 -3.36 -12.89
C LEU A 171 0.04 -4.76 -12.84
N ALA A 172 0.52 -5.20 -11.67
CA ALA A 172 1.03 -6.55 -11.49
C ALA A 172 -0.09 -7.59 -11.64
N LEU A 173 -1.23 -7.35 -10.99
CA LEU A 173 -2.38 -8.26 -11.02
C LEU A 173 -2.99 -8.36 -12.42
N ALA A 174 -2.99 -7.27 -13.19
CA ALA A 174 -3.48 -7.26 -14.57
C ALA A 174 -2.74 -8.24 -15.50
N GLN A 175 -1.52 -8.65 -15.14
CA GLN A 175 -0.71 -9.61 -15.89
C GLN A 175 -1.02 -11.08 -15.54
N VAL A 176 -1.83 -11.35 -14.51
CA VAL A 176 -2.09 -12.71 -13.99
C VAL A 176 -3.25 -13.42 -14.72
N GLY A 177 -3.97 -12.73 -15.61
CA GLY A 177 -5.04 -13.27 -16.45
C GLY A 177 -6.28 -12.38 -16.50
N ARG A 178 -7.37 -12.84 -17.14
CA ARG A 178 -8.58 -12.02 -17.36
C ARG A 178 -9.20 -11.42 -16.09
N TRP A 179 -9.28 -12.23 -15.03
CA TRP A 179 -9.83 -11.78 -13.74
C TRP A 179 -8.85 -10.85 -13.04
N GLY A 180 -7.55 -11.10 -13.18
CA GLY A 180 -6.51 -10.20 -12.70
C GLY A 180 -6.57 -8.84 -13.38
N LEU A 181 -6.87 -8.78 -14.68
CA LEU A 181 -7.08 -7.54 -15.43
C LEU A 181 -8.26 -6.74 -14.88
N LEU A 182 -9.38 -7.40 -14.58
CA LEU A 182 -10.55 -6.75 -13.99
C LEU A 182 -10.22 -6.16 -12.61
N PHE A 183 -9.75 -7.00 -11.68
CA PHE A 183 -9.48 -6.56 -10.31
C PHE A 183 -8.30 -5.57 -10.23
N GLY A 184 -7.30 -5.74 -11.09
CA GLY A 184 -6.18 -4.82 -11.21
C GLY A 184 -6.61 -3.45 -11.72
N SER A 185 -7.47 -3.40 -12.74
CA SER A 185 -8.06 -2.16 -13.24
C SER A 185 -8.92 -1.47 -12.18
N LEU A 186 -9.75 -2.23 -11.45
CA LEU A 186 -10.57 -1.68 -10.35
C LEU A 186 -9.70 -1.09 -9.24
N ALA A 187 -8.61 -1.76 -8.86
CA ALA A 187 -7.66 -1.26 -7.87
C ALA A 187 -6.97 0.05 -8.34
N ILE A 188 -6.67 0.18 -9.63
CA ILE A 188 -6.11 1.41 -10.21
C ILE A 188 -7.15 2.54 -10.24
N VAL A 189 -8.37 2.27 -10.74
CA VAL A 189 -9.42 3.29 -10.81
C VAL A 189 -9.79 3.79 -9.42
N ALA A 190 -9.75 2.92 -8.41
CA ALA A 190 -9.99 3.28 -7.02
C ALA A 190 -8.98 4.30 -6.46
N THR A 191 -7.83 4.56 -7.11
CA THR A 191 -6.88 5.59 -6.66
C THR A 191 -7.19 6.99 -7.18
N VAL A 192 -8.13 7.15 -8.12
CA VAL A 192 -8.53 8.48 -8.63
C VAL A 192 -9.10 9.39 -7.54
N PRO A 193 -9.99 8.90 -6.65
CA PRO A 193 -10.49 9.69 -5.53
C PRO A 193 -9.40 10.18 -4.55
N THR A 194 -8.21 9.59 -4.53
CA THR A 194 -7.11 10.08 -3.67
C THR A 194 -6.77 11.54 -3.96
N VAL A 195 -6.68 11.93 -5.23
CA VAL A 195 -6.39 13.32 -5.60
C VAL A 195 -7.54 14.25 -5.18
N MET A 196 -8.78 13.80 -5.34
CA MET A 196 -9.96 14.56 -4.94
C MET A 196 -10.00 14.76 -3.42
N GLY A 197 -9.69 13.72 -2.64
CA GLY A 197 -9.60 13.76 -1.19
C GLY A 197 -8.49 14.69 -0.69
N LEU A 198 -7.37 14.79 -1.40
CA LEU A 198 -6.29 15.72 -1.03
C LEU A 198 -6.62 17.19 -1.37
N VAL A 199 -7.33 17.44 -2.47
CA VAL A 199 -7.67 18.81 -2.91
C VAL A 199 -8.87 19.38 -2.15
N ALA A 200 -9.89 18.56 -1.91
CA ALA A 200 -11.15 18.96 -1.28
C ALA A 200 -11.55 17.92 -0.20
N PRO A 201 -10.79 17.82 0.90
CA PRO A 201 -10.98 16.80 1.92
C PRO A 201 -12.33 16.91 2.63
N GLU A 202 -12.91 18.11 2.78
CA GLU A 202 -14.24 18.24 3.38
C GLU A 202 -15.34 17.56 2.55
N SER A 203 -15.14 17.36 1.26
CA SER A 203 -16.10 16.72 0.35
C SER A 203 -15.77 15.26 0.06
N PHE A 204 -14.48 14.92 0.01
CA PHE A 204 -14.00 13.62 -0.48
C PHE A 204 -13.06 12.89 0.48
N GLY A 205 -12.76 13.40 1.67
CA GLY A 205 -11.84 12.76 2.63
C GLY A 205 -12.24 11.32 2.97
N TRP A 206 -13.54 11.06 3.12
CA TRP A 206 -14.10 9.73 3.36
C TRP A 206 -13.73 8.70 2.27
N THR A 207 -13.47 9.16 1.04
CA THR A 207 -13.11 8.28 -0.08
C THR A 207 -11.70 7.71 0.03
N LEU A 208 -10.82 8.34 0.81
CA LEU A 208 -9.41 7.91 0.97
C LEU A 208 -9.32 6.49 1.53
N VAL A 209 -10.17 6.16 2.51
CA VAL A 209 -10.24 4.79 3.08
C VAL A 209 -10.60 3.77 2.02
N ALA A 210 -11.63 4.04 1.22
CA ALA A 210 -12.08 3.14 0.18
C ALA A 210 -11.04 3.01 -0.95
N ALA A 211 -10.43 4.14 -1.34
CA ALA A 211 -9.41 4.22 -2.38
C ALA A 211 -8.17 3.40 -2.05
N ILE A 212 -7.67 3.53 -0.82
CA ILE A 212 -6.50 2.78 -0.36
C ILE A 212 -6.89 1.33 -0.02
N GLY A 213 -7.96 1.14 0.75
CA GLY A 213 -8.42 -0.16 1.22
C GLY A 213 -8.82 -1.13 0.11
N GLY A 214 -9.34 -0.63 -1.02
CA GLY A 214 -9.70 -1.48 -2.16
C GLY A 214 -8.53 -2.28 -2.73
N GLY A 215 -7.38 -1.62 -2.95
CA GLY A 215 -6.16 -2.29 -3.42
C GLY A 215 -5.60 -3.28 -2.39
N TRP A 216 -5.71 -2.94 -1.11
CA TRP A 216 -5.26 -3.79 0.01
C TRP A 216 -6.10 -5.07 0.11
N ALA A 217 -7.42 -4.96 -0.01
CA ALA A 217 -8.31 -6.11 -0.03
C ALA A 217 -7.98 -7.07 -1.19
N VAL A 218 -7.76 -6.52 -2.38
CA VAL A 218 -7.35 -7.30 -3.56
C VAL A 218 -6.01 -7.99 -3.34
N LEU A 219 -5.03 -7.31 -2.73
CA LEU A 219 -3.74 -7.89 -2.41
C LEU A 219 -3.87 -9.03 -1.38
N LEU A 220 -4.67 -8.85 -0.33
CA LEU A 220 -4.89 -9.86 0.70
C LEU A 220 -5.54 -11.12 0.14
N ILE A 221 -6.56 -10.97 -0.71
CA ILE A 221 -7.22 -12.07 -1.41
C ILE A 221 -6.20 -12.79 -2.31
N SER A 222 -5.39 -12.04 -3.05
CA SER A 222 -4.35 -12.60 -3.92
C SER A 222 -3.32 -13.41 -3.12
N ALA A 223 -2.90 -12.89 -1.95
CA ALA A 223 -1.99 -13.58 -1.06
C ALA A 223 -2.58 -14.89 -0.51
N ALA A 224 -3.86 -14.89 -0.11
CA ALA A 224 -4.54 -16.10 0.34
C ALA A 224 -4.61 -17.17 -0.77
N ILE A 225 -4.98 -16.77 -2.00
CA ILE A 225 -5.04 -17.68 -3.16
C ILE A 225 -3.64 -18.22 -3.49
N ALA A 226 -2.62 -17.35 -3.48
CA ALA A 226 -1.25 -17.74 -3.77
C ALA A 226 -0.69 -18.72 -2.72
N CYS A 227 -0.94 -18.47 -1.43
CA CYS A 227 -0.58 -19.37 -0.35
C CYS A 227 -1.25 -20.74 -0.50
N TRP A 228 -2.56 -20.76 -0.77
CA TRP A 228 -3.29 -22.01 -1.02
C TRP A 228 -2.70 -22.80 -2.19
N ARG A 229 -2.42 -22.14 -3.32
CA ARG A 229 -1.81 -22.79 -4.49
C ARG A 229 -0.42 -23.32 -4.19
N ALA A 230 0.40 -22.57 -3.48
CA ALA A 230 1.77 -22.98 -3.14
C ALA A 230 1.79 -24.14 -2.14
N LEU A 231 0.99 -24.07 -1.08
CA LEU A 231 1.02 -25.04 0.02
C LEU A 231 0.26 -26.33 -0.32
N VAL A 232 -0.93 -26.21 -0.89
CA VAL A 232 -1.82 -27.35 -1.16
C VAL A 232 -1.59 -27.92 -2.55
N ARG A 233 -1.56 -27.06 -3.56
CA ARG A 233 -1.41 -27.52 -4.96
C ARG A 233 0.04 -27.68 -5.40
N LYS A 234 1.01 -27.21 -4.61
CA LYS A 234 2.44 -27.16 -4.96
C LYS A 234 2.68 -26.45 -6.31
N ARG A 235 1.88 -25.42 -6.61
CA ARG A 235 1.95 -24.65 -7.86
C ARG A 235 2.23 -23.17 -7.59
N PRO A 236 2.93 -22.47 -8.51
CA PRO A 236 3.07 -21.02 -8.45
C PRO A 236 1.70 -20.33 -8.59
N PHE A 237 1.67 -19.05 -8.25
CA PHE A 237 0.50 -18.19 -8.40
C PHE A 237 0.25 -17.86 -9.88
N VAL A 238 1.31 -17.51 -10.61
CA VAL A 238 1.29 -17.31 -12.06
C VAL A 238 1.96 -18.51 -12.72
N ASP A 239 1.20 -19.18 -13.59
CA ASP A 239 1.72 -20.27 -14.41
C ASP A 239 1.89 -19.74 -15.82
N PHE A 240 3.13 -19.44 -16.22
CA PHE A 240 3.45 -19.00 -17.58
C PHE A 240 3.38 -20.14 -18.60
N GLY A 241 2.93 -21.33 -18.19
CA GLY A 241 3.05 -22.56 -18.96
C GLY A 241 4.48 -23.07 -18.96
N ALA A 242 4.65 -24.35 -19.30
CA ALA A 242 5.97 -24.82 -19.68
C ALA A 242 6.44 -23.98 -20.87
N PRO A 243 7.68 -23.45 -20.87
CA PRO A 243 8.21 -22.79 -22.06
C PRO A 243 8.04 -23.76 -23.22
N VAL A 244 7.33 -23.30 -24.27
CA VAL A 244 7.16 -24.09 -25.50
C VAL A 244 8.54 -24.60 -25.88
N PRO A 245 8.75 -25.93 -26.00
CA PRO A 245 10.06 -26.47 -26.35
C PRO A 245 10.53 -25.71 -27.57
N ARG A 246 11.66 -24.99 -27.46
CA ARG A 246 12.25 -24.36 -28.64
C ARG A 246 12.40 -25.48 -29.66
N PRO A 247 11.85 -25.34 -30.89
CA PRO A 247 12.14 -26.31 -31.94
C PRO A 247 13.64 -26.52 -31.89
N ARG A 248 14.09 -27.77 -31.70
CA ARG A 248 15.51 -28.08 -31.86
C ARG A 248 15.81 -27.56 -33.25
N VAL A 249 16.50 -26.42 -33.34
CA VAL A 249 17.10 -25.98 -34.58
C VAL A 249 17.95 -27.17 -34.95
N ALA A 250 17.49 -27.93 -35.95
CA ALA A 250 18.21 -29.11 -36.40
C ALA A 250 19.64 -28.66 -36.57
N ALA A 251 20.56 -29.25 -35.79
CA ALA A 251 21.94 -28.83 -35.77
C ALA A 251 22.35 -28.68 -37.23
N ALA A 252 22.68 -27.45 -37.65
CA ALA A 252 22.95 -27.16 -39.04
C ALA A 252 23.94 -28.22 -39.50
N ALA A 253 23.53 -29.01 -40.51
CA ALA A 253 24.34 -30.11 -41.00
C ALA A 253 25.77 -29.57 -41.20
N PRO A 254 26.81 -30.25 -40.68
CA PRO A 254 28.16 -29.74 -40.68
C PRO A 254 28.49 -29.26 -42.09
N ALA A 255 28.84 -27.97 -42.22
CA ALA A 255 29.13 -27.36 -43.50
C ALA A 255 30.11 -28.25 -44.25
N ALA A 256 29.71 -28.72 -45.43
CA ALA A 256 30.54 -29.60 -46.25
C ALA A 256 31.93 -28.96 -46.41
N ARG A 257 32.96 -29.60 -45.86
CA ARG A 257 34.36 -29.19 -46.01
C ARG A 257 34.63 -29.08 -47.51
N LYS A 258 34.78 -27.86 -48.03
CA LYS A 258 35.33 -27.63 -49.37
C LYS A 258 36.76 -28.17 -49.37
N LEU A 259 36.94 -29.39 -49.89
CA LEU A 259 38.24 -29.96 -50.21
C LEU A 259 38.86 -29.12 -51.33
N PHE A 260 39.65 -28.12 -50.95
CA PHE A 260 40.54 -27.39 -51.84
C PHE A 260 41.68 -28.34 -52.24
N GLY A 261 41.67 -28.82 -53.48
CA GLY A 261 42.77 -29.65 -53.97
C GLY A 261 42.63 -30.09 -55.41
N ARG A 262 43.12 -29.27 -56.35
CA ARG A 262 44.02 -29.69 -57.45
C ARG A 262 44.36 -28.49 -58.36
N ARG A 263 45.57 -27.96 -58.19
CA ARG A 263 46.29 -27.30 -59.29
C ARG A 263 46.64 -28.37 -60.32
N ARG A 264 46.11 -28.26 -61.54
CA ARG A 264 46.74 -28.88 -62.71
C ARG A 264 47.78 -27.90 -63.24
N ARG A 265 49.01 -28.39 -63.37
CA ARG A 265 50.02 -27.80 -64.26
C ARG A 265 49.72 -28.23 -65.68
#